data_AF-A0A812TZ71-F1
#
_entry.id   AF-A0A812TZ71-F1
#
_cell.length_a   1.000
_cell.length_b   1.000
_cell.length_c   1.000
_cell.angle_alpha   90.00
_cell.angle_beta   90.00
_cell.angle_gamma   90.00
#
_symmetry.space_group_name_H-M   'P 1'
#
loop_
_entity.id
_entity.type
_entity.pdbx_description
1 polymer ?
#
loop_
_entity_poly.entity_id
_entity_poly.type
_entity_poly.pdbx_seq_one_letter_code
_entity_poly.pdbx_strand_id
1 'polypeptide(L)'
;MGAGPSFKVGPEDLMGQVVPFLIDAARQGTKKYVVDGKKFAPFGMVPHQVSPVKVSAYRPTNEDVPDKVDLRKYMTHVEDQAQTNSCCANAVAGAYEYINKRHSMQTGDSIADISRLFIYYVGRKKDQVIFHEDTTIKPKDEGMTLGGAISALEVKGACLEKNWPFSERHVNDTPHDSCFDEAVRFKVAESREIPVDLDAMKECLAEGHPIVFGLKLTSQFFKPLPGGGIKTPDPSDPQSSEHGLHAMLIVGYNDRQECFIVRNSWGTSWGDRGYAYVPFDYICNSDFNFLGQYCIVGLTDADFTPDPDDGRDFHFQPYGDAESVAYEEYESEEEEDVPDHFDTEKQFDNRHNAEQIFKMFDRDGSGKIDQSELFTCFLFSGIKMSPFEVPKLLAEHDLDGGGGLDFDEFYTLLQSQQGKLGALCGFA
;
A
#
# COMPACT_ATOMS: atom_id res chain seq x y z
N MET A 1 -43.15 11.69 -24.51
CA MET A 1 -42.51 10.36 -24.46
C MET A 1 -41.53 10.28 -25.61
N GLY A 2 -40.24 10.42 -25.34
CA GLY A 2 -39.16 10.20 -26.29
C GLY A 2 -38.00 9.66 -25.47
N ALA A 3 -37.75 8.35 -25.59
CA ALA A 3 -36.69 7.66 -24.87
C ALA A 3 -35.33 8.09 -25.44
N GLY A 4 -34.41 8.49 -24.56
CA GLY A 4 -33.00 8.68 -24.88
C GLY A 4 -32.31 7.34 -25.16
N PRO A 5 -31.16 7.33 -25.84
CA PRO A 5 -30.50 6.10 -26.24
C PRO A 5 -29.92 5.39 -25.00
N SER A 6 -30.32 4.13 -24.79
CA SER A 6 -29.68 3.24 -23.83
C SER A 6 -28.40 2.70 -24.44
N PHE A 7 -27.24 3.07 -23.89
CA PHE A 7 -25.98 2.41 -24.21
C PHE A 7 -25.86 1.18 -23.31
N LYS A 8 -25.91 -0.01 -23.91
CA LYS A 8 -25.45 -1.26 -23.29
C LYS A 8 -24.17 -1.66 -24.01
N VAL A 9 -23.02 -1.42 -23.38
CA VAL A 9 -21.75 -2.03 -23.80
C VAL A 9 -21.63 -3.35 -23.06
N GLY A 10 -21.39 -4.44 -23.78
CA GLY A 10 -21.26 -5.78 -23.21
C GLY A 10 -19.86 -6.04 -22.65
N PRO A 11 -19.72 -6.99 -21.71
CA PRO A 11 -18.43 -7.31 -21.07
C PRO A 11 -17.36 -7.86 -22.04
N GLU A 12 -17.74 -8.27 -23.25
CA GLU A 12 -16.81 -8.82 -24.25
C GLU A 12 -16.04 -7.74 -25.04
N ASP A 13 -16.52 -6.48 -25.06
CA ASP A 13 -15.83 -5.36 -25.71
C ASP A 13 -14.70 -4.75 -24.85
N LEU A 14 -14.68 -5.01 -23.53
CA LEU A 14 -13.61 -4.54 -22.63
C LEU A 14 -12.27 -5.25 -22.90
N MET A 15 -12.31 -6.58 -23.16
CA MET A 15 -11.10 -7.37 -23.41
C MET A 15 -10.33 -6.91 -24.67
N GLY A 16 -11.04 -6.37 -25.67
CA GLY A 16 -10.45 -5.89 -26.92
C GLY A 16 -9.72 -4.54 -26.81
N GLN A 17 -10.03 -3.72 -25.80
CA GLN A 17 -9.43 -2.40 -25.59
C GLN A 17 -8.33 -2.40 -24.51
N VAL A 18 -8.37 -3.36 -23.58
CA VAL A 18 -7.41 -3.46 -22.47
C VAL A 18 -6.04 -3.97 -22.93
N VAL A 19 -5.98 -4.92 -23.87
CA VAL A 19 -4.72 -5.56 -24.27
C VAL A 19 -3.72 -4.60 -24.95
N PRO A 20 -4.11 -3.69 -25.87
CA PRO A 20 -3.20 -2.69 -26.42
C PRO A 20 -2.77 -1.63 -25.39
N PHE A 21 -3.64 -1.28 -24.44
CA PHE A 21 -3.37 -0.29 -23.39
C PHE A 21 -2.34 -0.78 -22.36
N LEU A 22 -2.39 -2.07 -21.99
CA LEU A 22 -1.42 -2.68 -21.07
C LEU A 22 0.01 -2.69 -21.67
N ILE A 23 0.13 -2.85 -22.99
CA ILE A 23 1.41 -2.83 -23.72
C ILE A 23 1.97 -1.39 -23.83
N ASP A 24 1.10 -0.39 -23.97
CA ASP A 24 1.51 1.02 -24.00
C ASP A 24 1.84 1.56 -22.59
N ALA A 25 1.14 1.12 -21.55
CA ALA A 25 1.39 1.51 -20.16
C ALA A 25 2.77 1.01 -19.65
N ALA A 26 3.21 -0.17 -20.08
CA ALA A 26 4.56 -0.68 -19.78
C ALA A 26 5.67 0.21 -20.39
N ARG A 27 5.41 0.89 -21.51
CA ARG A 27 6.33 1.87 -22.12
C ARG A 27 6.22 3.27 -21.51
N GLN A 28 5.12 3.56 -20.81
CA GLN A 28 4.88 4.86 -20.19
C GLN A 28 5.58 5.05 -18.84
N GLY A 29 6.03 3.97 -18.18
CA GLY A 29 6.76 4.04 -16.91
C GLY A 29 8.02 4.91 -16.94
N THR A 30 8.66 5.12 -18.09
CA THR A 30 9.87 5.95 -18.23
C THR A 30 9.58 7.44 -18.46
N LYS A 31 8.33 7.81 -18.76
CA LYS A 31 7.93 9.18 -19.07
C LYS A 31 7.76 10.00 -17.80
N LYS A 32 8.35 11.19 -17.77
CA LYS A 32 8.23 12.13 -16.63
C LYS A 32 7.49 13.39 -17.08
N TYR A 33 6.75 13.99 -16.15
CA TYR A 33 5.90 15.16 -16.45
C TYR A 33 6.44 16.41 -15.79
N VAL A 34 6.52 17.50 -16.56
CA VAL A 34 6.87 18.84 -16.05
C VAL A 34 5.67 19.77 -16.14
N VAL A 35 5.38 20.44 -15.03
CA VAL A 35 4.32 21.44 -14.94
C VAL A 35 4.84 22.67 -14.22
N ASP A 36 4.84 23.82 -14.90
CA ASP A 36 5.33 25.10 -14.36
C ASP A 36 6.74 24.98 -13.75
N GLY A 37 7.61 24.18 -14.37
CA GLY A 37 8.99 23.92 -13.92
C GLY A 37 9.11 22.92 -12.75
N LYS A 38 8.00 22.41 -12.21
CA LYS A 38 7.99 21.31 -11.24
C LYS A 38 7.90 19.98 -11.96
N LYS A 39 8.67 18.99 -11.50
CA LYS A 39 8.71 17.66 -12.09
C LYS A 39 7.92 16.67 -11.23
N PHE A 40 7.15 15.81 -11.87
CA PHE A 40 6.36 14.77 -11.21
C PHE A 40 6.66 13.41 -11.84
N ALA A 41 6.59 12.35 -11.03
CA ALA A 41 6.56 10.96 -11.48
C ALA A 41 5.12 10.43 -11.36
N PRO A 42 4.28 10.62 -12.39
CA PRO A 42 2.88 10.21 -12.34
C PRO A 42 2.66 8.75 -12.73
N PHE A 43 3.73 8.06 -13.11
CA PHE A 43 3.72 6.63 -13.30
C PHE A 43 4.42 5.99 -12.11
N GLY A 44 3.75 5.05 -11.52
CA GLY A 44 4.38 4.10 -10.59
C GLY A 44 3.52 2.88 -10.32
N MET A 45 2.37 2.81 -10.98
CA MET A 45 1.48 1.67 -10.98
C MET A 45 1.60 0.90 -12.29
N VAL A 46 1.80 -0.41 -12.17
CA VAL A 46 1.60 -1.35 -13.27
C VAL A 46 0.11 -1.73 -13.29
N PRO A 47 -0.60 -1.59 -14.43
CA PRO A 47 -2.05 -1.83 -14.54
C PRO A 47 -2.44 -3.31 -14.58
N HIS A 48 -1.80 -4.15 -13.79
CA HIS A 48 -2.10 -5.57 -13.69
C HIS A 48 -2.71 -5.88 -12.32
N GLN A 49 -3.83 -6.62 -12.32
CA GLN A 49 -4.46 -7.04 -11.08
C GLN A 49 -3.67 -8.20 -10.47
N VAL A 50 -3.09 -7.94 -9.31
CA VAL A 50 -2.45 -8.95 -8.46
C VAL A 50 -3.25 -9.01 -7.16
N SER A 51 -3.78 -10.17 -6.81
CA SER A 51 -4.43 -10.35 -5.51
C SER A 51 -3.37 -10.45 -4.42
N PRO A 52 -3.45 -9.66 -3.33
CA PRO A 52 -2.59 -9.87 -2.17
C PRO A 52 -2.78 -11.26 -1.54
N VAL A 53 -1.83 -11.67 -0.70
CA VAL A 53 -1.78 -13.02 -0.14
C VAL A 53 -2.84 -13.20 0.95
N LYS A 54 -3.06 -12.21 1.80
CA LYS A 54 -3.99 -12.25 2.94
C LYS A 54 -5.15 -11.29 2.76
N VAL A 55 -5.61 -11.16 1.52
CA VAL A 55 -6.75 -10.29 1.19
C VAL A 55 -8.07 -11.03 1.39
N SER A 56 -9.02 -10.35 2.04
CA SER A 56 -10.42 -10.76 2.02
C SER A 56 -11.30 -9.65 1.43
N ALA A 57 -12.47 -9.99 0.91
CA ALA A 57 -13.39 -8.99 0.41
C ALA A 57 -13.98 -8.19 1.58
N TYR A 58 -13.89 -6.86 1.53
CA TYR A 58 -14.63 -6.00 2.45
C TYR A 58 -16.13 -6.12 2.16
N ARG A 59 -16.92 -6.20 3.23
CA ARG A 59 -18.37 -6.35 3.16
C ARG A 59 -18.99 -5.21 3.98
N PRO A 60 -19.54 -4.18 3.33
CA PRO A 60 -20.23 -3.11 4.04
C PRO A 60 -21.44 -3.68 4.77
N THR A 61 -21.64 -3.20 5.98
CA THR A 61 -22.80 -3.47 6.84
C THR A 61 -23.99 -2.58 6.47
N ASN A 62 -23.76 -1.49 5.73
CA ASN A 62 -24.74 -0.44 5.39
C ASN A 62 -25.30 0.26 6.63
N GLU A 63 -24.47 0.46 7.65
CA GLU A 63 -24.80 1.30 8.81
C GLU A 63 -24.72 2.80 8.45
N ASP A 64 -25.43 3.62 9.21
CA ASP A 64 -25.36 5.08 9.05
C ASP A 64 -23.94 5.56 9.43
N VAL A 65 -23.24 6.16 8.46
CA VAL A 65 -21.90 6.73 8.64
C VAL A 65 -21.98 8.24 8.88
N PRO A 66 -20.97 8.87 9.53
CA PRO A 66 -20.93 10.33 9.68
C PRO A 66 -20.89 11.05 8.34
N ASP A 67 -21.43 12.27 8.24
CA ASP A 67 -21.35 13.09 7.00
C ASP A 67 -19.91 13.49 6.62
N LYS A 68 -18.96 13.35 7.56
CA LYS A 68 -17.56 13.72 7.39
C LYS A 68 -16.65 12.85 8.26
N VAL A 69 -15.54 12.43 7.67
CA VAL A 69 -14.44 11.73 8.35
C VAL A 69 -13.11 12.38 7.95
N ASP A 70 -12.22 12.60 8.91
CA ASP A 70 -10.86 13.12 8.68
C ASP A 70 -9.84 12.35 9.52
N LEU A 71 -9.07 11.47 8.86
CA LEU A 71 -8.09 10.60 9.51
C LEU A 71 -6.69 11.25 9.59
N ARG A 72 -6.51 12.50 9.13
CA ARG A 72 -5.19 13.14 9.01
C ARG A 72 -4.46 13.31 10.34
N LYS A 73 -5.17 13.38 11.47
CA LYS A 73 -4.58 13.45 12.82
C LYS A 73 -3.55 12.34 13.07
N TYR A 74 -3.80 11.16 12.54
CA TYR A 74 -2.94 9.98 12.71
C TYR A 74 -2.01 9.74 11.52
N MET A 75 -2.05 10.56 10.47
CA MET A 75 -1.13 10.46 9.34
C MET A 75 0.26 10.98 9.72
N THR A 76 1.30 10.33 9.19
CA THR A 76 2.70 10.79 9.23
C THR A 76 2.95 11.91 8.21
N HIS A 77 4.19 12.38 8.15
CA HIS A 77 4.64 13.40 7.21
C HIS A 77 4.36 13.00 5.75
N VAL A 78 3.94 13.95 4.90
CA VAL A 78 3.72 13.67 3.47
C VAL A 78 5.06 13.55 2.75
N GLU A 79 5.34 12.32 2.33
CA GLU A 79 6.57 11.97 1.63
C GLU A 79 6.67 12.58 0.23
N ASP A 80 7.91 12.67 -0.26
CA ASP A 80 8.24 13.00 -1.64
C ASP A 80 8.91 11.79 -2.31
N GLN A 81 8.30 11.26 -3.36
CA GLN A 81 8.84 10.15 -4.16
C GLN A 81 9.86 10.62 -5.20
N ALA A 82 10.13 11.93 -5.27
CA ALA A 82 11.01 12.56 -6.24
C ALA A 82 10.67 12.14 -7.68
N GLN A 83 11.65 11.68 -8.47
CA GLN A 83 11.43 11.19 -9.83
C GLN A 83 11.31 9.67 -9.92
N THR A 84 11.17 8.96 -8.80
CA THR A 84 11.00 7.49 -8.81
C THR A 84 9.56 7.10 -9.11
N ASN A 85 9.37 5.90 -9.63
CA ASN A 85 8.07 5.32 -9.93
C ASN A 85 7.50 4.54 -8.73
N SER A 86 7.76 5.01 -7.50
CA SER A 86 7.50 4.27 -6.26
C SER A 86 6.16 4.57 -5.59
N CYS A 87 5.17 5.11 -6.31
CA CYS A 87 3.91 5.60 -5.69
C CYS A 87 3.14 4.52 -4.91
N CYS A 88 3.09 3.28 -5.40
CA CYS A 88 2.50 2.15 -4.67
C CYS A 88 3.14 1.96 -3.30
N ALA A 89 4.47 1.95 -3.24
CA ALA A 89 5.21 1.79 -1.99
C ALA A 89 4.98 2.96 -1.02
N ASN A 90 4.91 4.20 -1.52
CA ASN A 90 4.62 5.38 -0.70
C ASN A 90 3.20 5.33 -0.11
N ALA A 91 2.20 4.97 -0.92
CA ALA A 91 0.81 4.91 -0.50
C ALA A 91 0.59 3.82 0.57
N VAL A 92 1.15 2.63 0.35
CA VAL A 92 1.08 1.52 1.29
C VAL A 92 1.88 1.80 2.57
N ALA A 93 3.07 2.42 2.47
CA ALA A 93 3.83 2.85 3.65
C ALA A 93 3.04 3.85 4.50
N GLY A 94 2.42 4.85 3.86
CA GLY A 94 1.58 5.83 4.56
C GLY A 94 0.38 5.22 5.29
N ALA A 95 -0.22 4.16 4.73
CA ALA A 95 -1.29 3.40 5.38
C ALA A 95 -0.78 2.62 6.60
N TYR A 96 0.36 1.95 6.48
CA TYR A 96 0.97 1.19 7.56
C TYR A 96 1.40 2.11 8.71
N GLU A 97 2.07 3.22 8.41
CA GLU A 97 2.50 4.21 9.39
C GLU A 97 1.34 4.89 10.12
N TYR A 98 0.21 5.10 9.44
CA TYR A 98 -1.00 5.58 10.08
C TYR A 98 -1.45 4.64 11.20
N ILE A 99 -1.48 3.33 10.94
CA ILE A 99 -1.89 2.33 11.94
C ILE A 99 -0.91 2.36 13.12
N ASN A 100 0.40 2.40 12.84
CA ASN A 100 1.44 2.49 13.87
C ASN A 100 1.33 3.75 14.72
N LYS A 101 1.19 4.93 14.09
CA LYS A 101 1.06 6.19 14.80
C LYS A 101 -0.20 6.21 15.65
N ARG A 102 -1.30 5.68 15.13
CA ARG A 102 -2.55 5.56 15.86
C ARG A 102 -2.41 4.67 17.10
N HIS A 103 -1.77 3.51 16.97
CA HIS A 103 -1.48 2.62 18.09
C HIS A 103 -0.53 3.26 19.11
N SER A 104 0.57 3.87 18.64
CA SER A 104 1.54 4.61 19.45
C SER A 104 0.90 5.73 20.27
N MET A 105 -0.08 6.46 19.72
CA MET A 105 -0.81 7.50 20.47
C MET A 105 -1.66 6.93 21.63
N GLN A 106 -2.00 5.64 21.60
CA GLN A 106 -2.74 4.95 22.67
C GLN A 106 -1.80 4.35 23.72
N THR A 107 -0.66 3.80 23.31
CA THR A 107 0.28 3.08 24.20
C THR A 107 1.43 3.92 24.72
N GLY A 108 1.79 5.01 24.02
CA GLY A 108 2.97 5.83 24.28
C GLY A 108 4.26 5.31 23.63
N ASP A 109 4.18 4.29 22.77
CA ASP A 109 5.34 3.71 22.10
C ASP A 109 5.92 4.63 21.02
N SER A 110 7.15 4.34 20.56
CA SER A 110 7.76 5.07 19.44
C SER A 110 7.09 4.73 18.11
N ILE A 111 6.90 5.73 17.25
CA ILE A 111 6.39 5.56 15.89
C ILE A 111 7.53 5.02 15.00
N ALA A 112 7.28 3.91 14.30
CA ALA A 112 8.19 3.37 13.30
C ALA A 112 7.95 4.04 11.94
N ASP A 113 9.04 4.49 11.33
CA ASP A 113 9.13 5.03 9.96
C ASP A 113 9.74 3.94 9.07
N ILE A 114 8.99 3.49 8.07
CA ILE A 114 9.30 2.27 7.31
C ILE A 114 9.87 2.60 5.93
N SER A 115 10.81 1.78 5.47
CA SER A 115 11.52 2.02 4.23
C SER A 115 10.64 1.86 3.00
N ARG A 116 10.36 2.97 2.33
CA ARG A 116 9.62 2.98 1.06
C ARG A 116 10.40 2.28 -0.06
N LEU A 117 11.72 2.44 -0.09
CA LEU A 117 12.55 1.76 -1.09
C LEU A 117 12.64 0.26 -0.86
N PHE A 118 12.63 -0.20 0.39
CA PHE A 118 12.58 -1.62 0.69
C PHE A 118 11.28 -2.22 0.13
N ILE A 119 10.13 -1.60 0.46
CA ILE A 119 8.81 -2.02 -0.04
C ILE A 119 8.79 -2.03 -1.56
N TYR A 120 9.35 -0.99 -2.20
CA TYR A 120 9.38 -0.88 -3.64
C TYR A 120 10.27 -1.95 -4.30
N TYR A 121 11.41 -2.30 -3.69
CA TYR A 121 12.27 -3.38 -4.17
C TYR A 121 11.60 -4.75 -4.04
N VAL A 122 11.15 -5.13 -2.83
CA VAL A 122 10.55 -6.46 -2.61
C VAL A 122 9.24 -6.64 -3.37
N GLY A 123 8.49 -5.54 -3.55
CA GLY A 123 7.29 -5.49 -4.34
C GLY A 123 7.52 -5.79 -5.83
N ARG A 124 8.53 -5.17 -6.44
CA ARG A 124 8.91 -5.47 -7.83
C ARG A 124 9.48 -6.88 -8.00
N LYS A 125 10.26 -7.38 -7.04
CA LYS A 125 10.68 -8.80 -7.05
C LYS A 125 9.49 -9.74 -7.00
N LYS A 126 8.44 -9.38 -6.26
CA LYS A 126 7.21 -10.16 -6.19
C LYS A 126 6.45 -10.12 -7.52
N ASP A 127 6.36 -8.95 -8.15
CA ASP A 127 5.77 -8.78 -9.49
C ASP A 127 6.53 -9.61 -10.54
N GLN A 128 7.87 -9.58 -10.58
CA GLN A 128 8.69 -10.41 -11.48
C GLN A 128 8.33 -11.90 -11.36
N VAL A 129 8.14 -12.40 -10.13
CA VAL A 129 7.73 -13.79 -9.89
C VAL A 129 6.33 -14.06 -10.44
N ILE A 130 5.38 -13.14 -10.23
CA ILE A 130 3.98 -13.28 -10.67
C ILE A 130 3.87 -13.23 -12.19
N PHE A 131 4.67 -12.39 -12.84
CA PHE A 131 4.67 -12.22 -14.29
C PHE A 131 5.60 -13.19 -15.02
N HIS A 132 6.24 -14.11 -14.30
CA HIS A 132 7.19 -15.09 -14.85
C HIS A 132 8.36 -14.44 -15.60
N GLU A 133 8.85 -13.31 -15.07
CA GLU A 133 10.00 -12.59 -15.59
C GLU A 133 11.32 -13.20 -15.08
N ASP A 134 12.45 -12.73 -15.62
CA ASP A 134 13.77 -13.16 -15.17
C ASP A 134 14.10 -12.55 -13.79
N THR A 135 13.82 -13.32 -12.75
CA THR A 135 14.09 -12.93 -11.36
C THR A 135 15.58 -12.86 -11.01
N THR A 136 16.50 -13.24 -11.90
CA THR A 136 17.94 -13.07 -11.69
C THR A 136 18.44 -11.67 -12.05
N ILE A 137 17.58 -10.84 -12.66
CA ILE A 137 17.89 -9.46 -13.05
C ILE A 137 17.31 -8.51 -12.00
N LYS A 138 18.05 -7.43 -11.72
CA LYS A 138 17.57 -6.37 -10.82
C LYS A 138 16.28 -5.75 -11.38
N PRO A 139 15.28 -5.48 -10.53
CA PRO A 139 14.07 -4.80 -10.97
C PRO A 139 14.41 -3.36 -11.41
N LYS A 140 13.79 -2.89 -12.48
CA LYS A 140 13.95 -1.52 -12.99
C LYS A 140 12.95 -0.58 -12.33
N ASP A 141 13.22 0.73 -12.33
CA ASP A 141 12.29 1.75 -11.81
C ASP A 141 11.14 1.95 -12.80
N GLU A 142 10.23 0.98 -12.90
CA GLU A 142 9.13 0.95 -13.89
C GLU A 142 7.74 0.98 -13.25
N GLY A 143 7.70 1.16 -11.93
CA GLY A 143 6.51 1.00 -11.12
C GLY A 143 6.34 -0.40 -10.56
N MET A 144 5.21 -0.64 -9.93
CA MET A 144 4.81 -1.95 -9.42
C MET A 144 3.29 -2.04 -9.31
N THR A 145 2.73 -3.24 -9.17
CA THR A 145 1.30 -3.40 -8.90
C THR A 145 0.96 -3.04 -7.45
N LEU A 146 -0.28 -2.61 -7.21
CA LEU A 146 -0.74 -2.35 -5.83
C LEU A 146 -0.80 -3.63 -5.00
N GLY A 147 -1.22 -4.72 -5.63
CA GLY A 147 -1.22 -6.06 -5.04
C GLY A 147 0.18 -6.55 -4.67
N GLY A 148 1.18 -6.28 -5.50
CA GLY A 148 2.58 -6.55 -5.21
C GLY A 148 3.07 -5.79 -3.99
N ALA A 149 2.64 -4.54 -3.80
CA ALA A 149 3.03 -3.70 -2.65
C ALA A 149 2.45 -4.21 -1.34
N ILE A 150 1.17 -4.60 -1.35
CA ILE A 150 0.52 -5.17 -0.17
C ILE A 150 1.08 -6.55 0.12
N SER A 151 1.26 -7.39 -0.90
CA SER A 151 1.89 -8.71 -0.77
C SER A 151 3.30 -8.62 -0.19
N ALA A 152 4.08 -7.62 -0.59
CA ALA A 152 5.39 -7.35 -0.03
C ALA A 152 5.32 -7.12 1.48
N LEU A 153 4.41 -6.28 1.96
CA LEU A 153 4.23 -6.09 3.41
C LEU A 153 3.65 -7.33 4.12
N GLU A 154 2.80 -8.12 3.48
CA GLU A 154 2.22 -9.32 4.08
C GLU A 154 3.25 -10.45 4.22
N VAL A 155 4.14 -10.60 3.23
CA VAL A 155 5.11 -11.71 3.12
C VAL A 155 6.50 -11.34 3.64
N LYS A 156 6.92 -10.09 3.51
CA LYS A 156 8.25 -9.61 3.92
C LYS A 156 8.21 -8.55 5.01
N GLY A 157 7.16 -7.73 5.03
CA GLY A 157 7.11 -6.56 5.90
C GLY A 157 7.99 -5.45 5.36
N ALA A 158 8.47 -4.56 6.24
CA ALA A 158 9.38 -3.48 5.85
C ALA A 158 10.44 -3.24 6.91
N CYS A 159 11.68 -2.97 6.49
CA CYS A 159 12.69 -2.45 7.42
C CYS A 159 12.41 -0.97 7.75
N LEU A 160 13.14 -0.41 8.70
CA LEU A 160 13.02 1.01 9.02
C LEU A 160 13.70 1.89 7.96
N GLU A 161 13.10 3.03 7.65
CA GLU A 161 13.61 4.01 6.66
C GLU A 161 15.06 4.42 6.98
N LYS A 162 15.42 4.57 8.26
CA LYS A 162 16.80 4.88 8.68
C LYS A 162 17.85 3.82 8.26
N ASN A 163 17.43 2.58 8.05
CA ASN A 163 18.30 1.46 7.68
C ASN A 163 18.37 1.24 6.17
N TRP A 164 17.33 1.66 5.44
CA TRP A 164 17.30 1.68 3.98
C TRP A 164 16.63 2.98 3.48
N PRO A 165 17.37 4.11 3.52
CA PRO A 165 16.79 5.42 3.31
C PRO A 165 16.46 5.69 1.85
N PHE A 166 15.42 6.49 1.62
CA PHE A 166 15.04 6.92 0.29
C PHE A 166 16.17 7.69 -0.41
N SER A 167 16.54 7.19 -1.59
CA SER A 167 17.56 7.76 -2.47
C SER A 167 17.30 7.29 -3.90
N GLU A 168 17.14 8.24 -4.83
CA GLU A 168 16.95 7.93 -6.26
C GLU A 168 18.10 7.06 -6.83
N ARG A 169 19.30 7.16 -6.24
CA ARG A 169 20.47 6.36 -6.66
C ARG A 169 20.39 4.89 -6.26
N HIS A 170 19.59 4.57 -5.25
CA HIS A 170 19.46 3.22 -4.69
C HIS A 170 18.12 2.60 -5.05
N VAL A 171 17.37 3.20 -5.98
CA VAL A 171 16.02 2.74 -6.34
C VAL A 171 16.02 1.29 -6.80
N ASN A 172 17.03 0.85 -7.55
CA ASN A 172 17.14 -0.52 -8.08
C ASN A 172 18.13 -1.39 -7.29
N ASP A 173 18.73 -0.86 -6.23
CA ASP A 173 19.71 -1.61 -5.44
C ASP A 173 19.04 -2.61 -4.50
N THR A 174 19.65 -3.79 -4.40
CA THR A 174 19.26 -4.83 -3.45
C THR A 174 19.51 -4.32 -2.02
N PRO A 175 18.49 -4.31 -1.14
CA PRO A 175 18.66 -3.99 0.27
C PRO A 175 19.69 -4.90 0.96
N HIS A 176 20.28 -4.41 2.05
CA HIS A 176 21.18 -5.24 2.87
C HIS A 176 20.41 -6.40 3.52
N ASP A 177 21.07 -7.54 3.74
CA ASP A 177 20.48 -8.71 4.43
C ASP A 177 19.84 -8.33 5.77
N SER A 178 20.48 -7.43 6.52
CA SER A 178 19.95 -6.91 7.79
C SER A 178 18.60 -6.19 7.66
N CYS A 179 18.28 -5.63 6.49
CA CYS A 179 16.96 -5.06 6.22
C CYS A 179 15.90 -6.16 6.14
N PHE A 180 16.21 -7.30 5.53
CA PHE A 180 15.29 -8.45 5.47
C PHE A 180 15.09 -9.08 6.85
N ASP A 181 16.14 -9.19 7.64
CA ASP A 181 16.09 -9.67 9.03
C ASP A 181 15.24 -8.76 9.93
N GLU A 182 15.25 -7.44 9.67
CA GLU A 182 14.41 -6.48 10.40
C GLU A 182 12.96 -6.49 9.89
N ALA A 183 12.76 -6.61 8.57
CA ALA A 183 11.46 -6.44 7.94
C ALA A 183 10.39 -7.40 8.45
N VAL A 184 10.78 -8.61 8.87
CA VAL A 184 9.85 -9.62 9.40
C VAL A 184 9.09 -9.15 10.65
N ARG A 185 9.58 -8.10 11.33
CA ARG A 185 8.94 -7.48 12.50
C ARG A 185 7.78 -6.56 12.14
N PHE A 186 7.72 -6.10 10.89
CA PHE A 186 6.82 -5.02 10.45
C PHE A 186 5.92 -5.51 9.32
N LYS A 187 5.27 -6.66 9.53
CA LYS A 187 4.38 -7.29 8.55
C LYS A 187 2.95 -6.81 8.66
N VAL A 188 2.25 -6.82 7.53
CA VAL A 188 0.79 -6.69 7.50
C VAL A 188 0.15 -8.03 7.83
N ALA A 189 -0.72 -8.03 8.84
CA ALA A 189 -1.43 -9.21 9.28
C ALA A 189 -2.67 -9.49 8.41
N GLU A 190 -3.43 -8.45 8.06
CA GLU A 190 -4.67 -8.56 7.29
C GLU A 190 -4.84 -7.35 6.36
N SER A 191 -5.22 -7.63 5.12
CA SER A 191 -5.71 -6.63 4.18
C SER A 191 -7.12 -6.99 3.68
N ARG A 192 -7.86 -5.97 3.25
CA ARG A 192 -9.16 -6.17 2.61
C ARG A 192 -9.24 -5.41 1.30
N GLU A 193 -9.80 -6.06 0.29
CA GLU A 193 -10.14 -5.42 -0.98
C GLU A 193 -11.46 -4.67 -0.82
N ILE A 194 -11.46 -3.38 -1.18
CA ILE A 194 -12.64 -2.51 -1.08
C ILE A 194 -13.24 -2.37 -2.49
N PRO A 195 -14.53 -2.64 -2.70
CA PRO A 195 -15.16 -2.37 -3.99
C PRO A 195 -15.16 -0.86 -4.28
N VAL A 196 -15.02 -0.47 -5.55
CA VAL A 196 -15.17 0.94 -5.98
C VAL A 196 -16.65 1.30 -5.92
N ASP A 197 -17.10 1.60 -4.71
CA ASP A 197 -18.48 1.88 -4.34
C ASP A 197 -18.47 2.93 -3.22
N LEU A 198 -19.23 4.01 -3.41
CA LEU A 198 -19.15 5.19 -2.53
C LEU A 198 -19.50 4.84 -1.08
N ASP A 199 -20.54 4.02 -0.88
CA ASP A 199 -21.02 3.66 0.45
C ASP A 199 -20.00 2.74 1.15
N ALA A 200 -19.49 1.72 0.45
CA ALA A 200 -18.45 0.85 1.00
C ALA A 200 -17.16 1.61 1.34
N MET A 201 -16.76 2.58 0.53
CA MET A 201 -15.58 3.41 0.78
C MET A 201 -15.77 4.33 1.99
N LYS A 202 -16.96 4.96 2.12
CA LYS A 202 -17.28 5.77 3.29
C LYS A 202 -17.34 4.95 4.56
N GLU A 203 -17.95 3.78 4.53
CA GLU A 203 -18.04 2.87 5.68
C GLU A 203 -16.64 2.44 6.15
N CYS A 204 -15.77 2.02 5.22
CA CYS A 204 -14.37 1.68 5.53
C CYS A 204 -13.60 2.85 6.19
N LEU A 205 -13.80 4.08 5.71
CA LEU A 205 -13.19 5.28 6.30
C LEU A 205 -13.80 5.61 7.67
N ALA A 206 -15.12 5.44 7.84
CA ALA A 206 -15.84 5.64 9.10
C ALA A 206 -15.47 4.59 10.15
N GLU A 207 -15.10 3.38 9.75
CA GLU A 207 -14.44 2.38 10.58
C GLU A 207 -13.00 2.79 10.94
N GLY A 208 -12.45 3.82 10.28
CA GLY A 208 -11.12 4.38 10.57
C GLY A 208 -9.98 3.76 9.76
N HIS A 209 -10.28 3.09 8.65
CA HIS A 209 -9.31 2.47 7.77
C HIS A 209 -9.06 3.33 6.53
N PRO A 210 -7.86 3.91 6.36
CA PRO A 210 -7.46 4.54 5.10
C PRO A 210 -7.47 3.54 3.95
N ILE A 211 -7.79 4.02 2.74
CA ILE A 211 -7.89 3.19 1.54
C ILE A 211 -6.74 3.51 0.62
N VAL A 212 -5.83 2.57 0.42
CA VAL A 212 -4.82 2.63 -0.62
C VAL A 212 -5.52 2.35 -1.94
N PHE A 213 -5.35 3.20 -2.95
CA PHE A 213 -6.05 3.05 -4.23
C PHE A 213 -5.18 3.51 -5.39
N GLY A 214 -5.46 2.97 -6.57
CA GLY A 214 -4.91 3.48 -7.82
C GLY A 214 -5.89 4.35 -8.58
N LEU A 215 -5.38 5.41 -9.20
CA LEU A 215 -6.18 6.32 -10.01
C LEU A 215 -5.45 6.64 -11.32
N LYS A 216 -6.20 6.64 -12.41
CA LYS A 216 -5.76 7.23 -13.68
C LYS A 216 -5.85 8.75 -13.60
N LEU A 217 -4.70 9.42 -13.59
CA LEU A 217 -4.58 10.86 -13.32
C LEU A 217 -4.79 11.71 -14.58
N THR A 218 -5.68 12.70 -14.53
CA THR A 218 -5.80 13.70 -15.61
C THR A 218 -4.78 14.82 -15.47
N SER A 219 -4.61 15.60 -16.54
CA SER A 219 -3.80 16.83 -16.54
C SER A 219 -4.15 17.79 -15.39
N GLN A 220 -5.42 17.86 -15.00
CA GLN A 220 -5.92 18.70 -13.91
C GLN A 220 -5.41 18.24 -12.54
N PHE A 221 -5.08 16.96 -12.39
CA PHE A 221 -4.55 16.42 -11.15
C PHE A 221 -3.21 17.06 -10.78
N PHE A 222 -2.38 17.41 -11.77
CA PHE A 222 -1.06 18.00 -11.52
C PHE A 222 -1.10 19.43 -10.99
N LYS A 223 -2.21 20.14 -11.18
CA LYS A 223 -2.42 21.54 -10.78
C LYS A 223 -3.64 21.67 -9.87
N PRO A 224 -3.54 21.24 -8.60
CA PRO A 224 -4.63 21.45 -7.65
C PRO A 224 -5.00 22.94 -7.57
N LEU A 225 -6.30 23.20 -7.44
CA LEU A 225 -6.84 24.53 -7.19
C LEU A 225 -6.30 25.11 -5.88
N PRO A 226 -6.37 26.44 -5.67
CA PRO A 226 -6.11 27.02 -4.36
C PRO A 226 -6.90 26.30 -3.27
N GLY A 227 -6.20 25.81 -2.24
CA GLY A 227 -6.79 24.98 -1.19
C GLY A 227 -6.81 23.47 -1.46
N GLY A 228 -6.22 22.99 -2.57
CA GLY A 228 -5.99 21.56 -2.82
C GLY A 228 -7.10 20.83 -3.59
N GLY A 229 -8.14 21.53 -4.05
CA GLY A 229 -9.25 20.92 -4.80
C GLY A 229 -8.81 20.40 -6.17
N ILE A 230 -9.25 19.19 -6.53
CA ILE A 230 -9.10 18.62 -7.87
C ILE A 230 -10.43 18.74 -8.61
N LYS A 231 -10.37 19.08 -9.88
CA LYS A 231 -11.56 19.17 -10.73
C LYS A 231 -11.97 17.78 -11.23
N THR A 232 -13.27 17.56 -11.37
CA THR A 232 -13.78 16.36 -12.04
C THR A 232 -13.31 16.36 -13.50
N PRO A 233 -12.75 15.25 -14.00
CA PRO A 233 -12.41 15.11 -15.41
C PRO A 233 -13.58 15.44 -16.32
N ASP A 234 -13.34 16.24 -17.36
CA ASP A 234 -14.30 16.44 -18.44
C ASP A 234 -14.12 15.30 -19.47
N PRO A 235 -15.08 14.38 -19.64
CA PRO A 235 -14.96 13.28 -20.60
C PRO A 235 -14.88 13.74 -22.06
N SER A 236 -15.21 15.01 -22.33
CA SER A 236 -15.14 15.61 -23.67
C SER A 236 -13.81 16.33 -23.93
N ASP A 237 -12.93 16.45 -22.93
CA ASP A 237 -11.60 17.01 -23.09
C ASP A 237 -10.70 16.00 -23.81
N PRO A 238 -10.19 16.28 -25.03
CA PRO A 238 -9.31 15.36 -25.74
C PRO A 238 -8.00 15.07 -24.98
N GLN A 239 -7.60 15.94 -24.05
CA GLN A 239 -6.45 15.75 -23.15
C GLN A 239 -6.81 14.93 -21.90
N SER A 240 -8.10 14.64 -21.66
CA SER A 240 -8.54 13.61 -20.71
C SER A 240 -8.22 12.19 -21.20
N SER A 241 -7.25 12.03 -22.11
CA SER A 241 -6.65 10.77 -22.59
C SER A 241 -5.15 10.66 -22.24
N GLU A 242 -4.48 11.76 -21.88
CA GLU A 242 -3.07 11.83 -21.47
C GLU A 242 -2.93 11.59 -19.95
N HIS A 243 -2.48 10.40 -19.49
CA HIS A 243 -2.50 10.08 -18.06
C HIS A 243 -1.36 9.19 -17.60
N GLY A 244 -0.92 9.44 -16.36
CA GLY A 244 -0.22 8.46 -15.55
C GLY A 244 -1.14 7.63 -14.66
N LEU A 245 -0.66 6.46 -14.28
CA LEU A 245 -1.30 5.58 -13.30
C LEU A 245 -0.58 5.74 -11.97
N HIS A 246 -1.32 6.19 -10.96
CA HIS A 246 -0.74 6.65 -9.71
C HIS A 246 -1.48 6.10 -8.50
N ALA A 247 -0.72 5.63 -7.50
CA ALA A 247 -1.25 5.12 -6.25
C ALA A 247 -1.19 6.19 -5.17
N MET A 248 -2.26 6.31 -4.40
CA MET A 248 -2.42 7.30 -3.33
C MET A 248 -3.21 6.69 -2.16
N LEU A 249 -3.46 7.50 -1.13
CA LEU A 249 -4.18 7.08 0.07
C LEU A 249 -5.40 7.99 0.31
N ILE A 250 -6.59 7.41 0.37
CA ILE A 250 -7.81 8.09 0.82
C ILE A 250 -7.83 8.07 2.34
N VAL A 251 -7.98 9.25 2.95
CA VAL A 251 -7.85 9.45 4.41
C VAL A 251 -9.05 10.16 5.03
N GLY A 252 -10.16 10.22 4.31
CA GLY A 252 -11.39 10.84 4.79
C GLY A 252 -12.31 11.26 3.65
N TYR A 253 -13.46 11.81 4.01
CA TYR A 253 -14.45 12.33 3.08
C TYR A 253 -15.27 13.46 3.72
N ASN A 254 -15.95 14.25 2.90
CA ASN A 254 -16.94 15.23 3.32
C ASN A 254 -18.11 15.26 2.34
N ASP A 255 -19.30 14.90 2.82
CA ASP A 255 -20.52 14.81 2.01
C ASP A 255 -21.04 16.16 1.57
N ARG A 256 -20.84 17.21 2.37
CA ARG A 256 -21.25 18.58 1.99
C ARG A 256 -20.44 19.11 0.82
N GLN A 257 -19.19 18.65 0.67
CA GLN A 257 -18.27 19.06 -0.39
C GLN A 257 -18.15 17.99 -1.50
N GLU A 258 -18.85 16.87 -1.37
CA GLU A 258 -18.85 15.72 -2.29
C GLU A 258 -17.43 15.27 -2.69
N CYS A 259 -16.52 15.22 -1.71
CA CYS A 259 -15.11 14.93 -1.96
C CYS A 259 -14.47 13.98 -0.94
N PHE A 260 -13.51 13.21 -1.42
CA PHE A 260 -12.54 12.49 -0.61
C PHE A 260 -11.33 13.37 -0.28
N ILE A 261 -10.71 13.11 0.88
CA ILE A 261 -9.39 13.64 1.23
C ILE A 261 -8.34 12.62 0.77
N VAL A 262 -7.42 13.04 -0.09
CA VAL A 262 -6.39 12.18 -0.66
C VAL A 262 -5.01 12.66 -0.23
N ARG A 263 -4.20 11.78 0.37
CA ARG A 263 -2.77 12.00 0.62
C ARG A 263 -1.98 11.54 -0.59
N ASN A 264 -1.15 12.44 -1.12
CA ASN A 264 -0.24 12.17 -2.23
C ASN A 264 1.20 11.97 -1.71
N SER A 265 2.13 11.67 -2.61
CA SER A 265 3.56 11.42 -2.34
C SER A 265 4.48 12.34 -3.17
N TRP A 266 4.06 13.58 -3.41
CA TRP A 266 4.84 14.61 -4.13
C TRP A 266 5.29 15.77 -3.21
N GLY A 267 5.46 15.46 -1.92
CA GLY A 267 5.90 16.40 -0.90
C GLY A 267 4.87 17.47 -0.52
N THR A 268 5.17 18.22 0.53
CA THR A 268 4.23 19.19 1.12
C THR A 268 4.07 20.48 0.30
N SER A 269 4.84 20.66 -0.78
CA SER A 269 4.76 21.84 -1.64
C SER A 269 3.68 21.73 -2.73
N TRP A 270 3.07 20.55 -2.87
CA TRP A 270 2.01 20.24 -3.81
C TRP A 270 0.65 20.18 -3.08
N GLY A 271 -0.43 20.62 -3.73
CA GLY A 271 -1.77 20.60 -3.14
C GLY A 271 -1.92 21.41 -1.84
N ASP A 272 -2.79 20.95 -0.96
CA ASP A 272 -2.90 21.44 0.42
C ASP A 272 -1.92 20.68 1.33
N ARG A 273 -0.66 21.14 1.36
CA ARG A 273 0.42 20.52 2.16
C ARG A 273 0.61 19.02 1.86
N GLY A 274 0.54 18.63 0.60
CA GLY A 274 0.66 17.26 0.12
C GLY A 274 -0.66 16.49 0.03
N TYR A 275 -1.78 17.12 0.39
CA TYR A 275 -3.12 16.56 0.27
C TYR A 275 -3.90 17.20 -0.88
N ALA A 276 -4.91 16.48 -1.35
CA ALA A 276 -5.85 16.95 -2.35
C ALA A 276 -7.29 16.58 -1.94
N TYR A 277 -8.25 17.35 -2.44
CA TYR A 277 -9.67 17.12 -2.25
C TYR A 277 -10.28 16.71 -3.59
N VAL A 278 -10.61 15.42 -3.72
CA VAL A 278 -10.95 14.81 -5.02
C VAL A 278 -12.44 14.45 -5.04
N PRO A 279 -13.21 14.87 -6.07
CA PRO A 279 -14.65 14.61 -6.15
C PRO A 279 -15.00 13.11 -6.11
N PHE A 280 -16.12 12.78 -5.48
CA PHE A 280 -16.66 11.41 -5.45
C PHE A 280 -16.81 10.84 -6.86
N ASP A 281 -17.39 11.61 -7.78
CA ASP A 281 -17.61 11.19 -9.17
C ASP A 281 -16.32 10.87 -9.93
N TYR A 282 -15.17 11.39 -9.51
CA TYR A 282 -13.90 11.03 -10.11
C TYR A 282 -13.39 9.69 -9.56
N ILE A 283 -13.31 9.55 -8.23
CA ILE A 283 -12.76 8.34 -7.60
C ILE A 283 -13.68 7.12 -7.77
N CYS A 284 -15.00 7.32 -7.76
CA CYS A 284 -15.98 6.24 -7.89
C CYS A 284 -16.27 5.86 -9.36
N ASN A 285 -15.64 6.53 -10.32
CA ASN A 285 -15.79 6.19 -11.74
C ASN A 285 -14.79 5.10 -12.13
N SER A 286 -15.33 3.96 -12.58
CA SER A 286 -14.55 2.78 -12.99
C SER A 286 -13.62 3.00 -14.18
N ASP A 287 -13.85 4.02 -15.00
CA ASP A 287 -12.94 4.37 -16.11
C ASP A 287 -11.61 4.96 -15.60
N PHE A 288 -11.60 5.45 -14.34
CA PHE A 288 -10.45 6.07 -13.71
C PHE A 288 -9.91 5.27 -12.52
N ASN A 289 -10.77 4.58 -11.77
CA ASN A 289 -10.39 3.75 -10.63
C ASN A 289 -10.66 2.27 -10.94
N PHE A 290 -9.71 1.62 -11.59
CA PHE A 290 -9.77 0.20 -11.99
C PHE A 290 -8.55 -0.61 -11.52
N LEU A 291 -7.64 0.02 -10.79
CA LEU A 291 -6.31 -0.53 -10.45
C LEU A 291 -6.31 -1.30 -9.11
N GLY A 292 -7.49 -1.49 -8.51
CA GLY A 292 -7.67 -2.07 -7.19
C GLY A 292 -7.56 -1.02 -6.08
N GLN A 293 -8.25 -1.28 -4.98
CA GLN A 293 -8.14 -0.49 -3.77
C GLN A 293 -8.31 -1.38 -2.53
N TYR A 294 -7.51 -1.10 -1.51
CA TYR A 294 -7.37 -1.98 -0.36
C TYR A 294 -7.25 -1.16 0.92
N CYS A 295 -7.72 -1.70 2.03
CA CYS A 295 -7.38 -1.19 3.34
C CYS A 295 -6.54 -2.20 4.12
N ILE A 296 -5.69 -1.68 5.01
CA ILE A 296 -4.94 -2.49 5.97
C ILE A 296 -5.70 -2.40 7.29
N VAL A 297 -6.12 -3.55 7.82
CA VAL A 297 -7.10 -3.62 8.91
C VAL A 297 -6.46 -3.90 10.26
N GLY A 298 -5.24 -4.43 10.29
CA GLY A 298 -4.62 -4.87 11.53
C GLY A 298 -3.10 -4.77 11.56
N LEU A 299 -2.63 -3.98 12.53
CA LEU A 299 -1.52 -4.34 13.41
C LEU A 299 -2.15 -4.41 14.81
N THR A 300 -2.87 -5.50 15.10
CA THR A 300 -3.46 -5.88 16.41
C THR A 300 -3.84 -4.80 17.44
N ASP A 301 -5.12 -4.80 17.84
CA ASP A 301 -5.69 -4.02 18.96
C ASP A 301 -5.45 -2.50 18.92
N ALA A 302 -5.82 -1.86 17.81
CA ALA A 302 -6.03 -0.41 17.78
C ALA A 302 -7.54 -0.11 17.81
N ASP A 303 -7.96 0.86 18.63
CA ASP A 303 -9.31 1.45 18.49
C ASP A 303 -9.35 2.29 17.22
N PHE A 304 -10.16 1.85 16.24
CA PHE A 304 -10.28 2.44 14.91
C PHE A 304 -11.35 3.55 14.79
N THR A 305 -12.09 3.88 15.84
CA THR A 305 -13.13 4.93 15.80
C THR A 305 -12.56 6.34 15.46
N PRO A 306 -12.97 7.02 14.37
CA PRO A 306 -12.48 8.36 14.03
C PRO A 306 -12.93 9.42 15.05
N ASP A 307 -12.26 10.58 15.06
CA ASP A 307 -12.69 11.72 15.90
C ASP A 307 -14.07 12.24 15.42
N PRO A 308 -14.95 12.73 16.32
CA PRO A 308 -16.25 13.29 15.94
C PRO A 308 -16.12 14.50 14.99
N ASP A 309 -17.09 14.71 14.10
CA ASP A 309 -17.13 15.89 13.22
C ASP A 309 -17.12 17.18 14.05
N ASP A 310 -16.18 18.08 13.74
CA ASP A 310 -16.05 19.39 14.37
C ASP A 310 -16.93 20.47 13.72
N GLY A 311 -17.73 20.10 12.72
CA GLY A 311 -18.70 20.95 12.04
C GLY A 311 -18.11 21.99 11.09
N ARG A 312 -16.79 21.97 10.86
CA ARG A 312 -16.08 22.92 9.97
C ARG A 312 -15.73 22.28 8.64
N ASP A 313 -15.96 23.00 7.54
CA ASP A 313 -15.57 22.54 6.20
C ASP A 313 -14.06 22.69 5.93
N PHE A 314 -13.54 21.99 4.92
CA PHE A 314 -12.14 22.13 4.52
C PHE A 314 -11.90 23.47 3.81
N HIS A 315 -10.67 23.98 3.90
CA HIS A 315 -10.25 25.29 3.39
C HIS A 315 -10.10 25.33 1.85
N PHE A 316 -11.10 24.89 1.09
CA PHE A 316 -11.16 25.07 -0.36
C PHE A 316 -12.58 25.45 -0.82
N GLN A 317 -12.68 26.24 -1.89
CA GLN A 317 -13.95 26.58 -2.53
C GLN A 317 -14.04 25.88 -3.90
N PRO A 318 -15.15 25.21 -4.23
CA PRO A 318 -15.34 24.63 -5.55
C PRO A 318 -15.72 25.72 -6.59
N TYR A 319 -15.06 25.62 -7.76
CA TYR A 319 -15.27 26.31 -9.04
C TYR A 319 -14.79 27.76 -9.25
N GLY A 320 -14.00 27.87 -10.32
CA GLY A 320 -13.55 29.05 -11.07
C GLY A 320 -12.75 28.54 -12.30
N ASP A 321 -13.02 29.12 -13.48
CA ASP A 321 -12.39 28.72 -14.74
C ASP A 321 -10.89 29.02 -14.69
N ALA A 322 -10.07 27.98 -14.74
CA ALA A 322 -8.61 28.10 -14.79
C ALA A 322 -8.18 27.52 -16.13
N GLU A 323 -7.42 28.30 -16.90
CA GLU A 323 -6.94 27.97 -18.23
C GLU A 323 -5.97 26.77 -18.19
N SER A 324 -5.98 25.99 -19.27
CA SER A 324 -5.04 24.90 -19.49
C SER A 324 -3.64 25.45 -19.73
N VAL A 325 -2.63 24.74 -19.22
CA VAL A 325 -1.21 25.11 -19.39
C VAL A 325 -0.51 23.94 -20.06
N ALA A 326 0.41 24.24 -20.97
CA ALA A 326 1.14 23.23 -21.73
C ALA A 326 2.08 22.38 -20.85
N TYR A 327 2.31 21.15 -21.29
CA TYR A 327 3.15 20.14 -20.63
C TYR A 327 4.32 19.74 -21.52
N GLU A 328 5.41 19.33 -20.89
CA GLU A 328 6.55 18.72 -21.58
C GLU A 328 6.76 17.31 -21.03
N GLU A 329 6.84 16.33 -21.94
CA GLU A 329 7.14 14.93 -21.65
C GLU A 329 8.59 14.65 -22.04
N TYR A 330 9.29 13.88 -21.20
CA TYR A 330 10.61 13.36 -21.55
C TYR A 330 10.76 11.92 -21.07
N GLU A 331 11.52 11.15 -21.83
CA GLU A 331 11.85 9.75 -21.54
C GLU A 331 13.18 9.67 -20.76
N SER A 332 13.24 8.81 -19.76
CA SER A 332 14.49 8.47 -19.07
C SER A 332 15.35 7.51 -19.89
N GLU A 333 16.66 7.50 -19.66
CA GLU A 333 17.59 6.58 -20.31
C GLU A 333 17.35 5.12 -19.86
N GLU A 334 17.51 4.17 -20.78
CA GLU A 334 17.40 2.74 -20.48
C GLU A 334 18.63 2.26 -19.69
N GLU A 335 18.41 1.71 -18.50
CA GLU A 335 19.47 1.06 -17.72
C GLU A 335 19.77 -0.35 -18.26
N GLU A 336 21.06 -0.70 -18.33
CA GLU A 336 21.54 -2.04 -18.68
C GLU A 336 21.07 -3.08 -17.65
N ASP A 337 20.82 -4.31 -18.11
CA ASP A 337 20.42 -5.41 -17.23
C ASP A 337 21.60 -5.82 -16.33
N VAL A 338 21.46 -5.53 -15.03
CA VAL A 338 22.44 -5.88 -14.02
C VAL A 338 21.98 -7.13 -13.27
N PRO A 339 22.86 -8.14 -13.08
CA PRO A 339 22.54 -9.30 -12.25
C PRO A 339 22.16 -8.90 -10.82
N ASP A 340 21.16 -9.59 -10.27
CA ASP A 340 20.70 -9.49 -8.90
C ASP A 340 21.16 -10.71 -8.10
N HIS A 341 21.60 -10.49 -6.87
CA HIS A 341 22.02 -11.57 -5.96
C HIS A 341 20.86 -12.05 -5.07
N PHE A 342 19.66 -11.52 -5.28
CA PHE A 342 18.46 -11.92 -4.56
C PHE A 342 17.91 -13.26 -5.06
N ASP A 343 18.07 -14.30 -4.24
CA ASP A 343 17.53 -15.65 -4.48
C ASP A 343 16.02 -15.66 -4.20
N THR A 344 15.19 -15.39 -5.21
CA THR A 344 13.73 -15.29 -5.07
C THR A 344 13.09 -16.58 -4.58
N GLU A 345 13.57 -17.75 -5.03
CA GLU A 345 13.05 -19.05 -4.61
C GLU A 345 13.24 -19.25 -3.10
N LYS A 346 14.43 -18.96 -2.57
CA LYS A 346 14.64 -19.03 -1.12
C LYS A 346 13.93 -17.90 -0.40
N GLN A 347 13.99 -16.67 -0.91
CA GLN A 347 13.44 -15.52 -0.21
C GLN A 347 11.91 -15.59 -0.10
N PHE A 348 11.18 -16.06 -1.10
CA PHE A 348 9.73 -16.18 -1.01
C PHE A 348 9.25 -17.55 -0.50
N ASP A 349 10.16 -18.47 -0.11
CA ASP A 349 9.80 -19.76 0.49
C ASP A 349 9.38 -19.60 1.97
N ASN A 350 8.25 -20.23 2.33
CA ASN A 350 7.69 -20.12 3.67
C ASN A 350 8.58 -20.78 4.74
N ARG A 351 9.31 -21.85 4.39
CA ARG A 351 10.24 -22.52 5.31
C ARG A 351 11.48 -21.68 5.54
N HIS A 352 12.06 -21.11 4.49
CA HIS A 352 13.16 -20.17 4.63
C HIS A 352 12.77 -18.93 5.46
N ASN A 353 11.58 -18.35 5.23
CA ASN A 353 11.08 -17.24 6.05
C ASN A 353 10.96 -17.65 7.54
N ALA A 354 10.48 -18.86 7.81
CA ALA A 354 10.40 -19.39 9.17
C ALA A 354 11.77 -19.57 9.81
N GLU A 355 12.80 -19.97 9.06
CA GLU A 355 14.17 -20.10 9.58
C GLU A 355 14.74 -18.75 10.00
N GLN A 356 14.49 -17.69 9.23
CA GLN A 356 14.94 -16.34 9.58
C GLN A 356 14.25 -15.82 10.84
N ILE A 357 12.96 -16.08 10.96
CA ILE A 357 12.16 -15.74 12.14
C ILE A 357 12.65 -16.50 13.37
N PHE A 358 12.90 -17.81 13.22
CA PHE A 358 13.45 -18.65 14.28
C PHE A 358 14.76 -18.07 14.80
N LYS A 359 15.71 -17.76 13.90
CA LYS A 359 17.01 -17.14 14.26
C LYS A 359 16.86 -15.77 14.92
N MET A 360 15.83 -15.01 14.54
CA MET A 360 15.57 -13.69 15.13
C MET A 360 15.10 -13.80 16.59
N PHE A 361 14.36 -14.85 16.92
CA PHE A 361 13.77 -15.06 18.24
C PHE A 361 14.62 -15.93 19.16
N ASP A 362 15.42 -16.86 18.63
CA ASP A 362 16.48 -17.60 19.33
C ASP A 362 17.64 -16.65 19.64
N ARG A 363 17.45 -15.83 20.67
CA ARG A 363 18.36 -14.72 21.01
C ARG A 363 19.63 -15.19 21.67
N ASP A 364 19.55 -16.30 22.40
CA ASP A 364 20.69 -16.90 23.07
C ASP A 364 21.43 -17.92 22.19
N GLY A 365 20.89 -18.24 21.01
CA GLY A 365 21.49 -19.15 20.03
C GLY A 365 21.47 -20.59 20.50
N SER A 366 20.51 -20.95 21.36
CA SER A 366 20.34 -22.29 21.91
C SER A 366 19.88 -23.30 20.86
N GLY A 367 19.37 -22.82 19.72
CA GLY A 367 18.74 -23.67 18.70
C GLY A 367 17.33 -24.11 19.09
N LYS A 368 16.72 -23.49 20.11
CA LYS A 368 15.34 -23.70 20.55
C LYS A 368 14.72 -22.34 20.92
N ILE A 369 13.39 -22.22 20.80
CA ILE A 369 12.64 -21.05 21.26
C ILE A 369 12.04 -21.34 22.63
N ASP A 370 12.50 -20.63 23.66
CA ASP A 370 12.00 -20.77 25.02
C ASP A 370 10.68 -20.01 25.27
N GLN A 371 10.12 -20.12 26.47
CA GLN A 371 8.86 -19.44 26.83
C GLN A 371 8.93 -17.90 26.69
N SER A 372 10.07 -17.30 27.04
CA SER A 372 10.26 -15.84 27.01
C SER A 372 10.43 -15.35 25.58
N GLU A 373 11.15 -16.10 24.76
CA GLU A 373 11.36 -15.84 23.34
C GLU A 373 10.08 -16.04 22.54
N LEU A 374 9.30 -17.07 22.86
CA LEU A 374 7.99 -17.32 22.26
C LEU A 374 7.00 -16.21 22.63
N PHE A 375 6.95 -15.77 23.90
CA PHE A 375 6.14 -14.63 24.31
C PHE A 375 6.55 -13.34 23.57
N THR A 376 7.86 -13.14 23.40
CA THR A 376 8.42 -12.03 22.62
C THR A 376 8.00 -12.11 21.15
N CYS A 377 8.00 -13.31 20.56
CA CYS A 377 7.52 -13.56 19.20
C CYS A 377 6.07 -13.15 19.02
N PHE A 378 5.18 -13.53 19.93
CA PHE A 378 3.78 -13.10 19.90
C PHE A 378 3.62 -11.59 20.03
N LEU A 379 4.35 -10.97 20.97
CA LEU A 379 4.31 -9.53 21.19
C LEU A 379 4.77 -8.74 19.95
N PHE A 380 5.87 -9.16 19.31
CA PHE A 380 6.38 -8.52 18.08
C PHE A 380 5.50 -8.79 16.86
N SER A 381 4.72 -9.86 16.88
CA SER A 381 3.69 -10.14 15.86
C SER A 381 2.39 -9.36 16.10
N GLY A 382 2.36 -8.52 17.14
CA GLY A 382 1.19 -7.77 17.58
C GLY A 382 0.16 -8.61 18.36
N ILE A 383 0.29 -9.93 18.38
CA ILE A 383 -0.71 -10.82 18.99
C ILE A 383 -0.69 -10.64 20.51
N LYS A 384 -1.73 -10.00 21.06
CA LYS A 384 -1.94 -9.98 22.51
C LYS A 384 -2.31 -11.38 22.98
N MET A 385 -1.43 -11.94 23.79
CA MET A 385 -1.66 -13.20 24.48
C MET A 385 -1.56 -13.03 25.98
N SER A 386 -2.38 -13.80 26.68
CA SER A 386 -2.29 -13.93 28.12
C SER A 386 -1.00 -14.68 28.50
N PRO A 387 -0.31 -14.31 29.59
CA PRO A 387 0.84 -15.05 30.11
C PRO A 387 0.57 -16.54 30.37
N PHE A 388 -0.70 -16.93 30.46
CA PHE A 388 -1.14 -18.32 30.67
C PHE A 388 -1.31 -19.13 29.38
N GLU A 389 -1.26 -18.49 28.20
CA GLU A 389 -1.46 -19.16 26.90
C GLU A 389 -0.13 -19.64 26.28
N VAL A 390 0.95 -18.89 26.44
CA VAL A 390 2.29 -19.27 25.93
C VAL A 390 2.76 -20.64 26.47
N PRO A 391 2.73 -20.92 27.78
CA PRO A 391 3.17 -22.23 28.27
C PRO A 391 2.28 -23.39 27.81
N LYS A 392 1.02 -23.14 27.45
CA LYS A 392 0.15 -24.18 26.87
C LYS A 392 0.55 -24.48 25.43
N LEU A 393 0.75 -23.45 24.61
CA LEU A 393 1.17 -23.61 23.22
C LEU A 393 2.52 -24.30 23.13
N LEU A 394 3.45 -23.93 24.01
CA LEU A 394 4.76 -24.58 24.10
C LEU A 394 4.59 -26.06 24.47
N ALA A 395 3.80 -26.40 25.49
CA ALA A 395 3.54 -27.80 25.85
C ALA A 395 2.78 -28.61 24.79
N GLU A 396 1.98 -27.96 23.93
CA GLU A 396 1.26 -28.61 22.83
C GLU A 396 2.18 -28.94 21.62
N HIS A 397 3.25 -28.18 21.42
CA HIS A 397 4.12 -28.26 20.25
C HIS A 397 5.56 -28.73 20.56
N ASP A 398 5.99 -28.72 21.83
CA ASP A 398 7.23 -29.35 22.33
C ASP A 398 7.01 -30.87 22.39
N LEU A 399 7.20 -31.52 21.24
CA LEU A 399 6.97 -32.95 21.04
C LEU A 399 8.13 -33.78 21.60
N ASP A 400 9.34 -33.20 21.65
CA ASP A 400 10.53 -33.85 22.18
C ASP A 400 10.69 -33.72 23.71
N GLY A 401 9.93 -32.82 24.35
CA GLY A 401 9.93 -32.58 25.80
C GLY A 401 11.16 -31.83 26.30
N GLY A 402 11.83 -31.08 25.41
CA GLY A 402 13.08 -30.39 25.66
C GLY A 402 12.95 -29.04 26.38
N GLY A 403 11.73 -28.56 26.61
CA GLY A 403 11.46 -27.31 27.33
C GLY A 403 11.52 -26.05 26.44
N GLY A 404 11.53 -26.22 25.13
CA GLY A 404 11.56 -25.16 24.12
C GLY A 404 11.40 -25.75 22.72
N LEU A 405 10.87 -24.96 21.78
CA LEU A 405 10.54 -25.44 20.43
C LEU A 405 11.78 -25.47 19.54
N ASP A 406 12.12 -26.62 18.98
CA ASP A 406 13.10 -26.65 17.88
C ASP A 406 12.52 -26.04 16.59
N PHE A 407 13.33 -25.96 15.54
CA PHE A 407 12.88 -25.35 14.29
C PHE A 407 11.67 -26.05 13.65
N ASP A 408 11.63 -27.39 13.64
CA ASP A 408 10.54 -28.14 13.00
C ASP A 408 9.25 -28.06 13.83
N GLU A 409 9.37 -28.05 15.16
CA GLU A 409 8.26 -27.82 16.10
C GLU A 409 7.70 -26.40 15.98
N PHE A 410 8.59 -25.40 15.94
CA PHE A 410 8.23 -24.01 15.71
C PHE A 410 7.57 -23.83 14.34
N TYR A 411 8.10 -24.46 13.29
CA TYR A 411 7.51 -24.44 11.96
C TYR A 411 6.09 -25.02 11.95
N THR A 412 5.89 -26.13 12.66
CA THR A 412 4.57 -26.75 12.82
C THR A 412 3.60 -25.83 13.58
N LEU A 413 4.07 -25.12 14.60
CA LEU A 413 3.29 -24.10 15.30
C LEU A 413 2.88 -22.94 14.37
N LEU A 414 3.81 -22.44 13.55
CA LEU A 414 3.51 -21.40 12.55
C LEU A 414 2.45 -21.87 11.56
N GLN A 415 2.54 -23.12 11.11
CA GLN A 415 1.56 -23.75 10.22
C GLN A 415 0.21 -24.00 10.90
N SER A 416 0.17 -24.37 12.19
CA SER A 416 -1.09 -24.64 12.90
C SER A 416 -1.84 -23.36 13.26
N GLN A 417 -1.12 -22.24 13.37
CA GLN A 417 -1.64 -20.92 13.71
C GLN A 417 -1.75 -20.01 12.47
N GLN A 418 -2.24 -20.52 11.32
CA GLN A 418 -2.31 -19.80 10.03
C GLN A 418 -2.90 -18.38 10.14
N GLY A 419 -3.88 -18.16 11.02
CA GLY A 419 -4.51 -16.85 11.21
C GLY A 419 -3.80 -15.88 12.15
N LYS A 420 -2.81 -16.31 12.94
CA LYS A 420 -2.11 -15.45 13.93
C LYS A 420 -0.61 -15.40 13.67
N LEU A 421 0.08 -16.53 13.82
CA LEU A 421 1.53 -16.64 13.65
C LEU A 421 1.94 -17.02 12.22
N GLY A 422 1.13 -17.80 11.50
CA GLY A 422 1.45 -18.23 10.13
C GLY A 422 1.60 -17.06 9.16
N ALA A 423 0.97 -15.93 9.49
CA ALA A 423 1.17 -14.64 8.85
C ALA A 423 2.64 -14.21 8.79
N LEU A 424 3.46 -14.55 9.78
CA LEU A 424 4.88 -14.23 9.79
C LEU A 424 5.66 -14.95 8.69
N CYS A 425 5.15 -16.03 8.11
CA CYS A 425 5.88 -16.80 7.10
C CYS A 425 5.15 -16.89 5.77
N GLY A 426 4.02 -16.19 5.61
CA GLY A 426 3.22 -16.27 4.38
C GLY A 426 2.42 -17.57 4.25
N PHE A 427 2.10 -18.25 5.36
CA PHE A 427 1.13 -19.33 5.34
C PHE A 427 -0.27 -18.72 5.19
N ALA A 428 -0.77 -18.71 3.95
CA ALA A 428 -2.14 -18.35 3.62
C ALA A 428 -3.13 -19.43 4.07
#